data_AF-A0A6G2FWD0-F1
#
_entry.id   AF-A0A6G2FWD0-F1
#
_cell.length_a   1.000
_cell.length_b   1.000
_cell.length_c   1.000
_cell.angle_alpha   90.00
_cell.angle_beta   90.00
_cell.angle_gamma   90.00
#
_symmetry.space_group_name_H-M   'P 1'
#
loop_
_entity.id
_entity.type
_entity.pdbx_description
1 polymer ?
#
loop_
_entity_poly.entity_id
_entity_poly.type
_entity_poly.pdbx_seq_one_letter_code
_entity_poly.pdbx_strand_id
1 'polypeptide(L)'
;MTDRSVDGDLALAGSERSPVTVRDPADAFLQSGSVAGDARLTDAEYVFTNEPVERVDGEATAATTLRADEDAYVESGGVDGDLTIAGAEDVFVPADAVAGSLDVVGAENVYRAAGPDADPTAFDVVTNGWRQTATASDPDAGVYVTGANHEVTVEAVRSDVDVYVVGHGHEVELSGRGAAVTVHFVGYDNTVGVGPYLSASVESDAGFENAVEEAPYPVEDLVEQTKREAARTFGRHKVIYQRPATDEEWCPNCGEPADAIVERHQMDAFFVLGYPLKVYDRSTNPARECEHCSPNATNVELSRRERREVLE
;
A
#
# COMPACT_ATOMS: atom_id res chain seq x y z
N MET A 1 14.23 21.20 -35.09
CA MET A 1 14.42 21.42 -33.65
C MET A 1 13.32 22.35 -33.17
N THR A 2 12.47 21.87 -32.27
CA THR A 2 11.50 22.69 -31.54
C THR A 2 12.10 22.98 -30.16
N ASP A 3 12.11 24.23 -29.71
CA ASP A 3 12.53 24.62 -28.35
C ASP A 3 11.45 25.53 -27.77
N ARG A 4 10.91 25.16 -26.60
CA ARG A 4 9.91 25.96 -25.88
C ARG A 4 9.99 25.71 -24.38
N SER A 5 9.60 26.72 -23.61
CA SER A 5 9.25 26.58 -22.20
C SER A 5 7.77 26.25 -22.07
N VAL A 6 7.43 25.40 -21.12
CA VAL A 6 6.08 25.27 -20.57
C VAL A 6 6.02 26.18 -19.33
N ASP A 7 4.83 26.63 -18.96
CA ASP A 7 4.57 27.28 -17.68
C ASP A 7 3.78 26.27 -16.82
N GLY A 8 4.34 25.83 -15.70
CA GLY A 8 3.82 24.79 -14.82
C GLY A 8 4.15 23.35 -15.26
N ASP A 9 3.39 22.39 -14.76
CA ASP A 9 3.58 20.96 -15.06
C ASP A 9 3.65 20.65 -16.57
N LEU A 10 4.68 19.89 -16.95
CA LEU A 10 4.86 19.35 -18.29
C LEU A 10 4.32 17.91 -18.37
N ALA A 11 3.29 17.69 -19.17
CA ALA A 11 2.84 16.33 -19.53
C ALA A 11 3.33 15.91 -20.93
N LEU A 12 3.96 14.74 -21.03
CA LEU A 12 4.33 14.09 -22.29
C LEU A 12 3.39 12.92 -22.57
N ALA A 13 2.53 13.10 -23.58
CA ALA A 13 1.48 12.14 -23.96
C ALA A 13 1.59 11.70 -25.44
N GLY A 14 2.80 11.66 -26.00
CA GLY A 14 3.08 11.13 -27.34
C GLY A 14 2.95 12.13 -28.49
N SER A 15 2.68 13.41 -28.23
CA SER A 15 2.56 14.44 -29.29
C SER A 15 3.89 14.99 -29.78
N GLU A 16 4.95 14.82 -29.01
CA GLU A 16 6.25 15.42 -29.28
C GLU A 16 7.07 14.58 -30.25
N ARG A 17 7.91 15.25 -31.05
CA ARG A 17 8.78 14.55 -32.00
C ARG A 17 10.03 14.09 -31.29
N SER A 18 10.23 12.78 -31.21
CA SER A 18 11.44 12.15 -30.67
C SER A 18 12.67 12.36 -31.58
N PRO A 19 13.89 12.37 -31.03
CA PRO A 19 14.23 12.34 -29.60
C PRO A 19 13.78 13.59 -28.84
N VAL A 20 13.31 13.42 -27.60
CA VAL A 20 12.84 14.50 -26.73
C VAL A 20 13.84 14.76 -25.61
N THR A 21 14.14 16.03 -25.33
CA THR A 21 14.87 16.44 -24.13
C THR A 21 13.99 17.31 -23.26
N VAL A 22 13.83 16.93 -21.99
CA VAL A 22 13.25 17.76 -20.92
C VAL A 22 14.41 18.31 -20.09
N ARG A 23 14.41 19.61 -19.83
CA ARG A 23 15.46 20.29 -19.06
C ARG A 23 14.89 20.96 -17.83
N ASP A 24 15.66 20.82 -16.76
CA ASP A 24 15.50 21.48 -15.47
C ASP A 24 14.08 21.34 -14.87
N PRO A 25 13.38 20.18 -14.98
CA PRO A 25 12.16 19.99 -14.19
C PRO A 25 12.52 20.00 -12.70
N ALA A 26 11.58 20.33 -11.82
CA ALA A 26 11.74 20.06 -10.40
C ALA A 26 11.82 18.54 -10.21
N ASP A 27 10.71 17.84 -10.45
CA ASP A 27 10.70 16.38 -10.44
C ASP A 27 10.28 15.80 -11.79
N ALA A 28 10.70 14.57 -12.06
CA ALA A 28 10.28 13.83 -13.25
C ALA A 28 9.72 12.44 -12.90
N PHE A 29 8.47 12.22 -13.27
CA PHE A 29 7.73 11.00 -13.02
C PHE A 29 7.47 10.26 -14.33
N LEU A 30 8.02 9.07 -14.47
CA LEU A 30 7.74 8.19 -15.61
C LEU A 30 6.68 7.18 -15.21
N GLN A 31 5.75 6.90 -16.12
CA GLN A 31 4.91 5.71 -16.03
C GLN A 31 5.59 4.51 -16.71
N SER A 32 5.15 3.31 -16.37
CA SER A 32 5.49 2.13 -17.16
C SER A 32 5.00 2.26 -18.61
N GLY A 33 5.83 1.81 -19.55
CA GLY A 33 5.62 1.95 -20.99
C GLY A 33 5.74 3.38 -21.51
N SER A 34 6.36 4.31 -20.77
CA SER A 34 6.41 5.73 -21.14
C SER A 34 7.37 6.04 -22.29
N VAL A 35 8.48 5.32 -22.41
CA VAL A 35 9.54 5.57 -23.41
C VAL A 35 9.75 4.36 -24.31
N ALA A 36 9.50 4.52 -25.61
CA ALA A 36 9.65 3.44 -26.59
C ALA A 36 11.11 3.19 -27.03
N GLY A 37 12.01 4.16 -26.81
CA GLY A 37 13.44 4.07 -27.10
C GLY A 37 14.30 4.00 -25.85
N ASP A 38 15.51 4.57 -25.91
CA ASP A 38 16.41 4.68 -24.77
C ASP A 38 16.05 5.89 -23.90
N ALA A 39 16.26 5.78 -22.59
CA ALA A 39 16.13 6.90 -21.67
C ALA A 39 17.50 7.26 -21.08
N ARG A 40 17.85 8.55 -21.10
CA ARG A 40 19.05 9.06 -20.44
C ARG A 40 18.70 10.12 -19.40
N LEU A 41 19.15 9.91 -18.17
CA LEU A 41 19.06 10.86 -17.07
C LEU A 41 20.44 11.50 -16.88
N THR A 42 20.52 12.83 -16.91
CA THR A 42 21.78 13.56 -16.74
C THR A 42 21.70 14.58 -15.61
N ASP A 43 22.66 14.53 -14.70
CA ASP A 43 22.84 15.49 -13.60
C ASP A 43 21.57 15.67 -12.75
N ALA A 44 20.87 14.56 -12.44
CA ALA A 44 19.77 14.55 -11.48
C ALA A 44 20.30 14.54 -10.03
N GLU A 45 19.59 15.13 -9.06
CA GLU A 45 20.00 14.96 -7.65
C GLU A 45 19.80 13.51 -7.22
N TYR A 46 18.56 13.03 -7.32
CA TYR A 46 18.20 11.66 -6.99
C TYR A 46 17.52 10.93 -8.15
N VAL A 47 17.88 9.65 -8.31
CA VAL A 47 17.18 8.73 -9.21
C VAL A 47 16.68 7.54 -8.41
N PHE A 48 15.37 7.31 -8.46
CA PHE A 48 14.69 6.16 -7.87
C PHE A 48 14.23 5.27 -9.01
N THR A 49 14.65 4.00 -9.02
CA THR A 49 14.35 3.16 -10.18
C THR A 49 14.18 1.68 -9.89
N ASN A 50 13.21 1.08 -10.57
CA ASN A 50 13.12 -0.37 -10.73
C ASN A 50 13.65 -0.89 -12.07
N GLU A 51 14.11 0.01 -12.94
CA GLU A 51 14.71 -0.36 -14.21
C GLU A 51 16.20 -0.71 -14.05
N PRO A 52 16.69 -1.72 -14.79
CA PRO A 52 18.11 -1.96 -14.92
C PRO A 52 18.81 -0.74 -15.53
N VAL A 53 19.86 -0.25 -14.86
CA VAL A 53 20.68 0.86 -15.37
C VAL A 53 21.82 0.31 -16.24
N GLU A 54 21.81 0.68 -17.51
CA GLU A 54 22.77 0.27 -18.52
C GLU A 54 23.29 1.47 -19.31
N ARG A 55 24.57 1.40 -19.70
CA ARG A 55 25.17 2.49 -20.46
C ARG A 55 24.63 2.51 -21.89
N VAL A 56 24.03 3.63 -22.29
CA VAL A 56 23.65 3.92 -23.67
C VAL A 56 24.81 4.59 -24.41
N ASP A 57 25.21 4.08 -25.57
CA ASP A 57 26.29 4.67 -26.37
C ASP A 57 25.79 5.79 -27.28
N GLY A 58 26.37 6.98 -27.11
CA GLY A 58 26.00 8.18 -27.88
C GLY A 58 24.79 8.91 -27.28
N GLU A 59 24.72 10.22 -27.50
CA GLU A 59 23.58 11.05 -27.13
C GLU A 59 22.76 11.34 -28.39
N ALA A 60 21.48 10.94 -28.37
CA ALA A 60 20.59 11.22 -29.49
C ALA A 60 20.40 12.74 -29.64
N THR A 61 20.49 13.25 -30.86
CA THR A 61 20.28 14.69 -31.09
C THR A 61 18.80 15.02 -30.97
N ALA A 62 18.44 15.83 -29.98
CA ALA A 62 17.06 16.21 -29.71
C ALA A 62 16.36 16.84 -30.91
N ALA A 63 15.22 16.28 -31.30
CA ALA A 63 14.31 16.90 -32.25
C ALA A 63 13.41 17.94 -31.56
N THR A 64 13.08 17.68 -30.29
CA THR A 64 12.27 18.55 -29.41
C THR A 64 13.00 18.76 -28.09
N THR A 65 13.10 20.01 -27.66
CA THR A 65 13.62 20.39 -26.34
C THR A 65 12.54 21.18 -25.60
N LEU A 66 12.27 20.78 -24.37
CA LEU A 66 11.28 21.35 -23.48
C LEU A 66 11.97 21.77 -22.20
N ARG A 67 11.58 22.91 -21.66
CA ARG A 67 11.90 23.31 -20.29
C ARG A 67 10.61 23.25 -19.48
N ALA A 68 10.65 22.48 -18.40
CA ALA A 68 9.63 22.49 -17.37
C ALA A 68 10.11 23.43 -16.27
N ASP A 69 9.22 24.23 -15.74
CA ASP A 69 9.44 25.16 -14.64
C ASP A 69 8.83 24.66 -13.32
N GLU A 70 8.02 23.59 -13.39
CA GLU A 70 7.62 22.72 -12.29
C GLU A 70 7.98 21.26 -12.66
N ASP A 71 7.06 20.31 -12.55
CA ASP A 71 7.34 18.89 -12.72
C ASP A 71 7.17 18.41 -14.17
N ALA A 72 7.71 17.24 -14.47
CA ALA A 72 7.52 16.53 -15.74
C ALA A 72 6.86 15.16 -15.52
N TYR A 73 5.72 14.94 -16.15
CA TYR A 73 4.99 13.68 -16.15
C TYR A 73 5.09 13.03 -17.52
N VAL A 74 5.73 11.87 -17.61
CA VAL A 74 5.84 11.09 -18.85
C VAL A 74 4.81 9.97 -18.80
N GLU A 75 3.70 10.18 -19.50
CA GLU A 75 2.60 9.22 -19.53
C GLU A 75 3.01 7.94 -20.27
N SER A 76 2.24 6.86 -20.09
CA SER A 76 2.41 5.65 -20.89
C SER A 76 2.24 5.97 -22.39
N GLY A 77 3.20 5.56 -23.22
CA GLY A 77 3.30 5.97 -24.63
C GLY A 77 3.68 7.44 -24.84
N GLY A 78 4.19 8.12 -23.81
CA GLY A 78 4.51 9.54 -23.78
C GLY A 78 5.59 9.96 -24.77
N VAL A 79 6.55 9.07 -25.05
CA VAL A 79 7.66 9.31 -25.99
C VAL A 79 7.86 8.13 -26.94
N ASP A 80 7.58 8.33 -28.23
CA ASP A 80 7.72 7.33 -29.31
C ASP A 80 9.19 7.15 -29.80
N GLY A 81 10.15 7.27 -28.90
CA GLY A 81 11.58 7.18 -29.18
C GLY A 81 12.41 7.55 -27.96
N ASP A 82 13.60 8.09 -28.17
CA ASP A 82 14.52 8.36 -27.05
C ASP A 82 14.11 9.59 -26.23
N LEU A 83 14.31 9.49 -24.91
CA LEU A 83 14.08 10.56 -23.93
C LEU A 83 15.38 10.94 -23.23
N THR A 84 15.61 12.23 -23.04
CA THR A 84 16.63 12.74 -22.12
C THR A 84 15.98 13.65 -21.08
N ILE A 85 16.24 13.39 -19.80
CA ILE A 85 15.88 14.28 -18.69
C ILE A 85 17.16 14.82 -18.10
N ALA A 86 17.30 16.15 -18.09
CA ALA A 86 18.52 16.81 -17.66
C ALA A 86 18.25 17.79 -16.53
N GLY A 87 19.02 17.71 -15.44
CA GLY A 87 18.99 18.67 -14.35
C GLY A 87 17.73 18.62 -13.49
N ALA A 88 17.09 17.45 -13.37
CA ALA A 88 15.99 17.24 -12.43
C ALA A 88 16.50 17.23 -10.99
N GLU A 89 15.69 17.65 -10.02
CA GLU A 89 15.95 17.33 -8.61
C GLU A 89 15.77 15.82 -8.44
N ASP A 90 14.54 15.31 -8.58
CA ASP A 90 14.26 13.88 -8.48
C ASP A 90 13.73 13.25 -9.77
N VAL A 91 14.12 12.01 -10.05
CA VAL A 91 13.56 11.21 -11.16
C VAL A 91 13.09 9.85 -10.66
N PHE A 92 11.82 9.53 -10.94
CA PHE A 92 11.15 8.30 -10.55
C PHE A 92 10.88 7.44 -11.79
N VAL A 93 11.53 6.27 -11.86
CA VAL A 93 11.46 5.37 -13.01
C VAL A 93 10.97 3.99 -12.60
N PRO A 94 9.68 3.68 -12.79
CA PRO A 94 9.15 2.35 -12.49
C PRO A 94 9.65 1.30 -13.47
N ALA A 95 9.41 0.04 -13.14
CA ALA A 95 9.66 -1.09 -14.01
C ALA A 95 8.92 -0.95 -15.34
N ASP A 96 9.54 -1.41 -16.41
CA ASP A 96 9.05 -1.36 -17.78
C ASP A 96 8.71 0.06 -18.28
N ALA A 97 9.19 1.12 -17.63
CA ALA A 97 9.08 2.50 -18.13
C ALA A 97 9.82 2.70 -19.46
N VAL A 98 10.93 1.98 -19.67
CA VAL A 98 11.83 2.18 -20.80
C VAL A 98 11.96 0.89 -21.60
N ALA A 99 11.53 0.90 -22.86
CA ALA A 99 11.64 -0.28 -23.72
C ALA A 99 13.07 -0.56 -24.21
N GLY A 100 13.91 0.48 -24.28
CA GLY A 100 15.35 0.39 -24.54
C GLY A 100 16.16 0.25 -23.25
N SER A 101 17.29 0.95 -23.17
CA SER A 101 18.15 1.00 -21.99
C SER A 101 17.96 2.31 -21.21
N LEU A 102 18.01 2.23 -19.87
CA LEU A 102 18.09 3.40 -18.98
C LEU A 102 19.55 3.71 -18.63
N ASP A 103 20.07 4.85 -19.11
CA ASP A 103 21.39 5.37 -18.73
C ASP A 103 21.27 6.50 -17.71
N VAL A 104 22.09 6.45 -16.65
CA VAL A 104 22.12 7.47 -15.61
C VAL A 104 23.53 8.02 -15.49
N VAL A 105 23.68 9.32 -15.74
CA VAL A 105 24.98 10.01 -15.80
C VAL A 105 24.96 11.20 -14.85
N GLY A 106 25.94 11.26 -13.94
CA GLY A 106 26.13 12.43 -13.09
C GLY A 106 25.13 12.59 -11.94
N ALA A 107 24.25 11.59 -11.70
CA ALA A 107 23.33 11.64 -10.58
C ALA A 107 24.06 11.64 -9.23
N GLU A 108 23.60 12.41 -8.24
CA GLU A 108 24.22 12.41 -6.91
C GLU A 108 24.00 11.07 -6.19
N ASN A 109 22.79 10.54 -6.26
CA ASN A 109 22.44 9.22 -5.73
C ASN A 109 21.50 8.46 -6.67
N VAL A 110 21.61 7.12 -6.65
CA VAL A 110 20.71 6.23 -7.39
C VAL A 110 20.25 5.10 -6.50
N TYR A 111 18.96 5.07 -6.18
CA TYR A 111 18.29 4.01 -5.44
C TYR A 111 17.69 3.00 -6.41
N ARG A 112 17.98 1.71 -6.19
CA ARG A 112 17.58 0.63 -7.10
C ARG A 112 17.05 -0.58 -6.35
N ALA A 113 15.97 -1.13 -6.85
CA ALA A 113 15.44 -2.42 -6.43
C ALA A 113 14.77 -3.11 -7.65
N ALA A 114 14.44 -4.40 -7.56
CA ALA A 114 13.74 -5.08 -8.65
C ALA A 114 12.28 -4.61 -8.74
N GLY A 115 11.72 -4.51 -9.94
CA GLY A 115 10.31 -4.20 -10.12
C GLY A 115 9.35 -5.33 -9.74
N PRO A 116 8.04 -5.05 -9.64
CA PRO A 116 7.03 -6.10 -9.65
C PRO A 116 7.03 -6.86 -10.98
N ASP A 117 6.63 -8.13 -10.97
CA ASP A 117 6.38 -8.91 -12.20
C ASP A 117 5.03 -8.55 -12.87
N ALA A 118 4.19 -7.77 -12.18
CA ALA A 118 2.83 -7.44 -12.60
C ALA A 118 2.80 -6.42 -13.74
N ASP A 119 1.88 -6.60 -14.69
CA ASP A 119 1.63 -5.66 -15.78
C ASP A 119 0.96 -4.38 -15.23
N PRO A 120 1.55 -3.19 -15.41
CA PRO A 120 1.01 -1.93 -14.92
C PRO A 120 -0.36 -1.55 -15.51
N THR A 121 -0.77 -2.15 -16.63
CA THR A 121 -2.11 -1.99 -17.21
C THR A 121 -3.15 -2.94 -16.62
N ALA A 122 -2.74 -3.89 -15.78
CA ALA A 122 -3.62 -4.86 -15.14
C ALA A 122 -4.19 -4.37 -13.79
N PHE A 123 -3.63 -3.29 -13.21
CA PHE A 123 -4.11 -2.73 -11.95
C PHE A 123 -5.51 -2.12 -12.06
N ASP A 124 -6.32 -2.25 -11.01
CA ASP A 124 -7.68 -1.72 -10.95
C ASP A 124 -7.70 -0.20 -10.76
N VAL A 125 -6.72 0.30 -10.00
CA VAL A 125 -6.58 1.74 -9.70
C VAL A 125 -5.27 2.24 -10.26
N VAL A 126 -5.35 3.11 -11.26
CA VAL A 126 -4.18 3.78 -11.83
C VAL A 126 -4.36 5.29 -11.69
N THR A 127 -3.42 5.97 -11.04
CA THR A 127 -3.42 7.44 -10.89
C THR A 127 -2.09 8.03 -11.30
N ASN A 128 -2.12 9.22 -11.90
CA ASN A 128 -0.94 9.95 -12.35
C ASN A 128 -1.08 11.45 -12.09
N GLY A 129 -0.03 12.11 -11.60
CA GLY A 129 0.03 13.57 -11.51
C GLY A 129 0.31 14.10 -10.11
N TRP A 130 -0.19 15.32 -9.85
CA TRP A 130 -0.13 15.95 -8.54
C TRP A 130 -1.46 15.83 -7.81
N ARG A 131 -1.44 15.46 -6.53
CA ARG A 131 -2.60 15.46 -5.62
C ARG A 131 -3.87 14.80 -6.18
N GLN A 132 -3.69 13.65 -6.79
CA GLN A 132 -4.82 12.85 -7.23
C GLN A 132 -5.51 12.17 -6.04
N THR A 133 -6.81 11.97 -6.16
CA THR A 133 -7.59 11.18 -5.21
C THR A 133 -8.30 10.05 -5.96
N ALA A 134 -8.28 8.83 -5.43
CA ALA A 134 -9.02 7.71 -6.00
C ALA A 134 -9.66 6.84 -4.92
N THR A 135 -10.78 6.22 -5.28
CA THR A 135 -11.46 5.23 -4.42
C THR A 135 -11.92 4.05 -5.25
N ALA A 136 -11.66 2.84 -4.77
CA ALA A 136 -12.09 1.59 -5.41
C ALA A 136 -12.57 0.57 -4.37
N SER A 137 -13.25 -0.47 -4.85
CA SER A 137 -13.77 -1.54 -4.00
C SER A 137 -13.65 -2.88 -4.70
N ASP A 138 -13.29 -3.93 -3.96
CA ASP A 138 -13.13 -5.32 -4.43
C ASP A 138 -12.16 -5.43 -5.63
N PRO A 139 -10.89 -4.94 -5.50
CA PRO A 139 -9.90 -5.02 -6.57
C PRO A 139 -9.46 -6.47 -6.84
N ASP A 140 -9.07 -6.74 -8.09
CA ASP A 140 -8.52 -8.03 -8.51
C ASP A 140 -6.98 -8.04 -8.59
N ALA A 141 -6.36 -6.90 -8.89
CA ALA A 141 -4.93 -6.75 -9.14
C ALA A 141 -4.25 -5.73 -8.23
N GLY A 142 -4.94 -4.63 -7.89
CA GLY A 142 -4.47 -3.67 -6.88
C GLY A 142 -4.32 -2.23 -7.37
N VAL A 143 -3.24 -1.57 -6.95
CA VAL A 143 -3.04 -0.11 -7.10
C VAL A 143 -1.71 0.21 -7.76
N TYR A 144 -1.73 1.11 -8.73
CA TYR A 144 -0.54 1.73 -9.30
C TYR A 144 -0.66 3.27 -9.25
N VAL A 145 0.20 3.92 -8.49
CA VAL A 145 0.24 5.39 -8.37
C VAL A 145 1.57 5.93 -8.88
N THR A 146 1.50 7.05 -9.60
CA THR A 146 2.68 7.76 -10.10
C THR A 146 2.51 9.27 -9.90
N GLY A 147 3.53 9.96 -9.41
CA GLY A 147 3.51 11.41 -9.25
C GLY A 147 3.75 11.84 -7.82
N ALA A 148 2.93 12.73 -7.27
CA ALA A 148 3.15 13.17 -5.91
C ALA A 148 1.88 13.54 -5.15
N ASN A 149 1.90 13.26 -3.84
CA ASN A 149 0.86 13.63 -2.88
C ASN A 149 -0.53 13.04 -3.17
N HIS A 150 -0.60 11.78 -3.64
CA HIS A 150 -1.90 11.13 -3.90
C HIS A 150 -2.53 10.59 -2.62
N GLU A 151 -3.86 10.58 -2.58
CA GLU A 151 -4.66 9.91 -1.56
C GLU A 151 -5.52 8.82 -2.23
N VAL A 152 -5.24 7.55 -1.95
CA VAL A 152 -5.96 6.42 -2.55
C VAL A 152 -6.58 5.55 -1.46
N THR A 153 -7.87 5.24 -1.60
CA THR A 153 -8.58 4.34 -0.68
C THR A 153 -9.13 3.14 -1.43
N VAL A 154 -8.79 1.94 -1.00
CA VAL A 154 -9.29 0.69 -1.58
C VAL A 154 -9.98 -0.14 -0.51
N GLU A 155 -11.24 -0.47 -0.75
CA GLU A 155 -12.06 -1.19 0.21
C GLU A 155 -12.38 -2.61 -0.26
N ALA A 156 -12.79 -3.46 0.67
CA ALA A 156 -13.25 -4.82 0.40
C ALA A 156 -12.24 -5.70 -0.38
N VAL A 157 -10.93 -5.54 -0.15
CA VAL A 157 -9.90 -6.42 -0.72
C VAL A 157 -10.11 -7.87 -0.24
N ARG A 158 -10.17 -8.81 -1.19
CA ARG A 158 -10.44 -10.25 -0.93
C ARG A 158 -9.47 -11.20 -1.62
N SER A 159 -8.75 -10.71 -2.61
CA SER A 159 -7.71 -11.42 -3.34
C SER A 159 -6.37 -10.77 -3.03
N ASP A 160 -5.27 -11.52 -3.17
CA ASP A 160 -3.93 -10.94 -3.05
C ASP A 160 -3.75 -9.85 -4.11
N VAL A 161 -3.18 -8.71 -3.71
CA VAL A 161 -3.03 -7.52 -4.57
C VAL A 161 -1.64 -6.92 -4.44
N ASP A 162 -1.21 -6.26 -5.51
CA ASP A 162 0.03 -5.49 -5.55
C ASP A 162 -0.28 -3.98 -5.38
N VAL A 163 0.56 -3.28 -4.63
CA VAL A 163 0.50 -1.83 -4.44
C VAL A 163 1.83 -1.24 -4.90
N TYR A 164 1.81 -0.65 -6.09
CA TYR A 164 2.99 -0.06 -6.72
C TYR A 164 2.96 1.47 -6.62
N VAL A 165 3.89 2.02 -5.84
CA VAL A 165 3.93 3.44 -5.49
C VAL A 165 5.19 4.08 -6.07
N VAL A 166 5.00 5.07 -6.95
CA VAL A 166 6.08 5.73 -7.69
C VAL A 166 6.00 7.23 -7.49
N GLY A 167 7.01 7.83 -6.86
CA GLY A 167 7.03 9.24 -6.52
C GLY A 167 7.09 9.47 -5.02
N HIS A 168 6.44 10.54 -4.55
CA HIS A 168 6.58 10.92 -3.16
C HIS A 168 5.31 11.48 -2.50
N GLY A 169 5.23 11.34 -1.17
CA GLY A 169 4.13 11.87 -0.37
C GLY A 169 2.79 11.14 -0.57
N HIS A 170 2.79 9.93 -1.13
CA HIS A 170 1.56 9.18 -1.35
C HIS A 170 1.01 8.55 -0.05
N GLU A 171 -0.31 8.56 0.10
CA GLU A 171 -1.05 7.85 1.13
C GLU A 171 -2.02 6.86 0.46
N VAL A 172 -1.78 5.56 0.66
CA VAL A 172 -2.62 4.48 0.10
C VAL A 172 -3.19 3.65 1.24
N GLU A 173 -4.50 3.67 1.41
CA GLU A 173 -5.21 2.95 2.46
C GLU A 173 -5.98 1.75 1.88
N LEU A 174 -5.67 0.54 2.34
CA LEU A 174 -6.34 -0.68 1.94
C LEU A 174 -7.11 -1.30 3.10
N SER A 175 -8.38 -1.63 2.89
CA SER A 175 -9.18 -2.40 3.83
C SER A 175 -9.81 -3.62 3.15
N GLY A 176 -9.90 -4.72 3.89
CA GLY A 176 -10.34 -5.99 3.32
C GLY A 176 -10.20 -7.12 4.31
N ARG A 177 -10.21 -8.36 3.82
CA ARG A 177 -10.08 -9.55 4.66
C ARG A 177 -9.48 -10.72 3.91
N GLY A 178 -8.48 -11.35 4.53
CA GLY A 178 -7.97 -12.66 4.12
C GLY A 178 -7.12 -12.63 2.85
N ALA A 179 -6.52 -11.50 2.54
CA ALA A 179 -5.64 -11.28 1.39
C ALA A 179 -4.30 -10.70 1.82
N ALA A 180 -3.25 -11.00 1.04
CA ALA A 180 -1.94 -10.39 1.17
C ALA A 180 -1.81 -9.14 0.28
N VAL A 181 -1.14 -8.12 0.80
CA VAL A 181 -0.79 -6.89 0.09
C VAL A 181 0.72 -6.85 -0.11
N THR A 182 1.15 -6.96 -1.35
CA THR A 182 2.57 -6.83 -1.72
C THR A 182 2.85 -5.40 -2.14
N VAL A 183 3.82 -4.75 -1.50
CA VAL A 183 4.12 -3.33 -1.71
C VAL A 183 5.47 -3.16 -2.43
N HIS A 184 5.48 -2.28 -3.43
CA HIS A 184 6.66 -1.87 -4.18
C HIS A 184 6.78 -0.34 -4.15
N PHE A 185 7.92 0.18 -3.68
CA PHE A 185 8.20 1.62 -3.65
C PHE A 185 9.29 2.02 -4.65
N VAL A 186 9.07 3.15 -5.32
CA VAL A 186 10.06 3.89 -6.11
C VAL A 186 9.94 5.36 -5.72
N GLY A 187 10.77 5.82 -4.78
CA GLY A 187 10.70 7.18 -4.26
C GLY A 187 10.68 7.23 -2.74
N TYR A 188 10.09 8.27 -2.15
CA TYR A 188 10.23 8.55 -0.71
C TYR A 188 8.98 9.15 -0.08
N ASP A 189 8.94 9.17 1.26
CA ASP A 189 7.83 9.71 2.05
C ASP A 189 6.45 9.13 1.66
N ASN A 190 6.40 7.86 1.29
CA ASN A 190 5.15 7.18 0.93
C ASN A 190 4.67 6.27 2.05
N THR A 191 3.37 6.28 2.30
CA THR A 191 2.73 5.44 3.32
C THR A 191 1.66 4.55 2.70
N VAL A 192 1.75 3.25 2.98
CA VAL A 192 0.69 2.28 2.66
C VAL A 192 0.08 1.78 3.97
N GLY A 193 -1.14 2.23 4.28
CA GLY A 193 -1.93 1.75 5.40
C GLY A 193 -2.71 0.50 5.02
N VAL A 194 -2.66 -0.53 5.88
CA VAL A 194 -3.29 -1.82 5.64
C VAL A 194 -4.18 -2.20 6.82
N GLY A 195 -5.44 -2.49 6.52
CA GLY A 195 -6.45 -2.81 7.52
C GLY A 195 -6.19 -4.12 8.27
N PRO A 196 -6.81 -4.31 9.44
CA PRO A 196 -6.42 -5.31 10.45
C PRO A 196 -6.68 -6.77 10.10
N TYR A 197 -7.25 -7.05 8.92
CA TYR A 197 -7.51 -8.41 8.45
C TYR A 197 -6.82 -8.71 7.12
N LEU A 198 -5.93 -7.83 6.70
CA LEU A 198 -5.01 -8.02 5.60
C LEU A 198 -3.60 -8.23 6.20
N SER A 199 -2.69 -8.80 5.43
CA SER A 199 -1.27 -8.88 5.79
C SER A 199 -0.45 -8.16 4.75
N ALA A 200 0.54 -7.39 5.16
CA ALA A 200 1.37 -6.61 4.24
C ALA A 200 2.82 -7.08 4.21
N SER A 201 3.47 -6.91 3.05
CA SER A 201 4.93 -7.08 2.93
C SER A 201 5.50 -6.13 1.88
N VAL A 202 6.67 -5.58 2.15
CA VAL A 202 7.45 -4.81 1.17
C VAL A 202 8.37 -5.75 0.41
N GLU A 203 8.10 -5.96 -0.88
CA GLU A 203 8.91 -6.82 -1.74
C GLU A 203 10.04 -6.01 -2.41
N SER A 204 9.80 -4.73 -2.69
CA SER A 204 10.79 -3.84 -3.31
C SER A 204 10.70 -2.42 -2.75
N ASP A 205 11.87 -1.84 -2.47
CA ASP A 205 12.00 -0.46 -2.01
C ASP A 205 13.22 0.19 -2.67
N ALA A 206 12.95 0.94 -3.74
CA ALA A 206 13.92 1.80 -4.40
C ALA A 206 13.79 3.23 -3.88
N GLY A 207 14.10 3.45 -2.60
CA GLY A 207 14.13 4.78 -1.99
C GLY A 207 14.35 4.77 -0.48
N PHE A 208 13.69 5.70 0.22
CA PHE A 208 13.83 5.89 1.67
C PHE A 208 12.59 6.53 2.28
N GLU A 209 12.44 6.43 3.60
CA GLU A 209 11.31 7.03 4.35
C GLU A 209 9.92 6.55 3.87
N ASN A 210 9.87 5.42 3.18
CA ASN A 210 8.63 4.71 2.88
C ASN A 210 8.19 3.85 4.06
N ALA A 211 6.88 3.74 4.28
CA ALA A 211 6.30 3.01 5.39
C ALA A 211 5.13 2.14 4.96
N VAL A 212 5.02 0.98 5.59
CA VAL A 212 3.80 0.16 5.59
C VAL A 212 3.28 0.14 7.02
N GLU A 213 2.05 0.59 7.22
CA GLU A 213 1.41 0.66 8.51
C GLU A 213 0.26 -0.34 8.58
N GLU A 214 0.45 -1.43 9.34
CA GLU A 214 -0.60 -2.42 9.57
C GLU A 214 -1.45 -2.01 10.79
N ALA A 215 -2.76 -1.87 10.58
CA ALA A 215 -3.69 -1.60 11.64
C ALA A 215 -3.80 -2.82 12.56
N PRO A 216 -3.78 -2.64 13.90
CA PRO A 216 -3.80 -3.77 14.83
C PRO A 216 -5.16 -4.49 14.80
N TYR A 217 -5.15 -5.81 14.98
CA TYR A 217 -6.38 -6.59 15.07
C TYR A 217 -7.29 -6.08 16.20
N PRO A 218 -8.58 -5.77 15.93
CA PRO A 218 -9.48 -5.26 16.97
C PRO A 218 -9.84 -6.37 17.96
N VAL A 219 -9.50 -6.18 19.24
CA VAL A 219 -9.76 -7.18 20.29
C VAL A 219 -11.25 -7.51 20.46
N GLU A 220 -12.14 -6.59 20.10
CA GLU A 220 -13.58 -6.78 20.11
C GLU A 220 -14.03 -7.93 19.20
N ASP A 221 -13.35 -8.14 18.08
CA ASP A 221 -13.68 -9.19 17.12
C ASP A 221 -13.30 -10.58 17.61
N LEU A 222 -12.35 -10.64 18.55
CA LEU A 222 -11.98 -11.87 19.24
C LEU A 222 -12.98 -12.26 20.34
N VAL A 223 -13.77 -11.30 20.81
CA VAL A 223 -14.76 -11.47 21.89
C VAL A 223 -16.11 -11.94 21.31
N GLU A 224 -16.38 -13.23 21.42
CA GLU A 224 -17.69 -13.83 21.08
C GLU A 224 -18.77 -13.40 22.07
N GLN A 225 -18.43 -13.37 23.36
CA GLN A 225 -19.39 -13.05 24.41
C GLN A 225 -18.73 -12.33 25.59
N THR A 226 -19.15 -11.09 25.84
CA THR A 226 -18.72 -10.34 27.02
C THR A 226 -19.37 -10.90 28.29
N LYS A 227 -18.79 -10.58 29.45
CA LYS A 227 -19.38 -10.94 30.76
C LYS A 227 -20.82 -10.46 30.93
N ARG A 228 -21.14 -9.30 30.35
CA ARG A 228 -22.48 -8.70 30.44
C ARG A 228 -23.48 -9.50 29.62
N GLU A 229 -23.09 -9.95 28.43
CA GLU A 229 -23.95 -10.74 27.54
C GLU A 229 -24.13 -12.18 28.04
N ALA A 230 -23.11 -12.74 28.69
CA ALA A 230 -23.18 -14.07 29.30
C ALA A 230 -24.11 -14.11 30.53
N ALA A 231 -24.41 -12.95 31.13
CA ALA A 231 -25.19 -12.86 32.35
C ALA A 231 -26.63 -13.38 32.16
N ARG A 232 -27.12 -14.14 33.14
CA ARG A 232 -28.48 -14.69 33.12
C ARG A 232 -29.39 -13.91 34.04
N THR A 233 -30.67 -13.77 33.67
CA THR A 233 -31.61 -12.96 34.44
C THR A 233 -31.93 -13.55 35.81
N PHE A 234 -32.05 -14.88 35.94
CA PHE A 234 -32.40 -15.50 37.21
C PHE A 234 -31.93 -16.95 37.32
N GLY A 235 -31.55 -17.36 38.53
CA GLY A 235 -31.22 -18.75 38.88
C GLY A 235 -29.72 -19.05 38.85
N ARG A 236 -29.37 -20.29 39.19
CA ARG A 236 -27.98 -20.76 39.14
C ARG A 236 -27.62 -21.19 37.72
N HIS A 237 -26.57 -20.59 37.16
CA HIS A 237 -26.09 -20.88 35.83
C HIS A 237 -24.57 -20.92 35.79
N LYS A 238 -24.07 -21.81 34.93
CA LYS A 238 -22.68 -21.81 34.50
C LYS A 238 -22.58 -21.01 33.21
N VAL A 239 -21.75 -19.99 33.20
CA VAL A 239 -21.58 -19.06 32.08
C VAL A 239 -20.10 -19.02 31.66
N ILE A 240 -19.87 -18.80 30.37
CA ILE A 240 -18.56 -18.58 29.78
C ILE A 240 -18.56 -17.16 29.21
N TYR A 241 -17.47 -16.44 29.37
CA TYR A 241 -17.33 -15.10 28.80
C TYR A 241 -15.86 -14.77 28.55
N GLN A 242 -15.61 -13.82 27.66
CA GLN A 242 -14.28 -13.31 27.36
C GLN A 242 -14.09 -11.88 27.88
N ARG A 243 -12.82 -11.52 28.08
CA ARG A 243 -12.35 -10.16 28.41
C ARG A 243 -11.02 -9.91 27.70
N PRO A 244 -10.78 -8.70 27.17
CA PRO A 244 -9.45 -8.32 26.70
C PRO A 244 -8.41 -8.50 27.81
N ALA A 245 -7.24 -9.03 27.45
CA ALA A 245 -6.03 -9.00 28.27
C ALA A 245 -5.26 -7.74 27.87
N THR A 246 -5.23 -6.73 28.74
CA THR A 246 -4.82 -5.36 28.36
C THR A 246 -3.31 -5.08 28.44
N ASP A 247 -2.47 -6.08 28.70
CA ASP A 247 -1.05 -5.86 29.03
C ASP A 247 -0.13 -6.98 28.50
N GLU A 248 -0.54 -7.68 27.42
CA GLU A 248 0.22 -8.81 26.87
C GLU A 248 0.42 -8.65 25.36
N GLU A 249 1.68 -8.69 24.93
CA GLU A 249 2.08 -8.62 23.51
C GLU A 249 2.37 -10.01 22.93
N TRP A 250 2.31 -11.05 23.76
CA TRP A 250 2.64 -12.43 23.40
C TRP A 250 1.55 -13.36 23.93
N CYS A 251 0.95 -14.14 23.04
CA CYS A 251 -0.11 -15.07 23.41
C CYS A 251 0.47 -16.30 24.14
N PRO A 252 0.14 -16.55 25.41
CA PRO A 252 0.70 -17.67 26.16
C PRO A 252 0.23 -19.05 25.69
N ASN A 253 -0.81 -19.10 24.85
CA ASN A 253 -1.38 -20.35 24.37
C ASN A 253 -0.67 -20.87 23.11
N CYS A 254 -0.40 -20.00 22.12
CA CYS A 254 0.32 -20.37 20.89
C CYS A 254 1.78 -19.93 20.86
N GLY A 255 2.18 -18.98 21.70
CA GLY A 255 3.55 -18.45 21.76
C GLY A 255 3.90 -17.42 20.69
N GLU A 256 2.92 -16.99 19.89
CA GLU A 256 3.09 -15.95 18.87
C GLU A 256 2.94 -14.55 19.48
N PRO A 257 3.61 -13.52 18.92
CA PRO A 257 3.23 -12.13 19.16
C PRO A 257 1.79 -11.93 18.68
N ALA A 258 1.04 -11.07 19.37
CA ALA A 258 -0.36 -10.85 19.05
C ALA A 258 -0.80 -9.42 19.36
N ASP A 259 -1.59 -8.85 18.46
CA ASP A 259 -2.24 -7.55 18.61
C ASP A 259 -3.43 -7.63 19.57
N ALA A 260 -4.12 -8.79 19.60
CA ALA A 260 -5.34 -8.97 20.36
C ALA A 260 -5.32 -10.27 21.18
N ILE A 261 -5.37 -10.14 22.51
CA ILE A 261 -5.47 -11.30 23.41
C ILE A 261 -6.75 -11.20 24.24
N VAL A 262 -7.50 -12.31 24.32
CA VAL A 262 -8.65 -12.45 25.22
C VAL A 262 -8.45 -13.56 26.24
N GLU A 263 -8.93 -13.31 27.44
CA GLU A 263 -9.06 -14.30 28.49
C GLU A 263 -10.47 -14.89 28.48
N ARG A 264 -10.57 -16.21 28.32
CA ARG A 264 -11.81 -16.98 28.43
C ARG A 264 -12.02 -17.44 29.86
N HIS A 265 -13.04 -16.85 30.48
CA HIS A 265 -13.44 -17.11 31.85
C HIS A 265 -14.66 -18.03 31.92
N GLN A 266 -14.73 -18.82 32.98
CA GLN A 266 -15.90 -19.62 33.33
C GLN A 266 -16.37 -19.23 34.73
N MET A 267 -17.67 -19.07 34.92
CA MET A 267 -18.26 -18.72 36.21
C MET A 267 -19.56 -19.49 36.46
N ASP A 268 -19.67 -20.17 37.60
CA ASP A 268 -20.92 -20.72 38.11
C ASP A 268 -21.44 -19.78 39.20
N ALA A 269 -22.59 -19.17 38.97
CA ALA A 269 -23.18 -18.23 39.90
C ALA A 269 -24.70 -18.30 39.95
N PHE A 270 -25.27 -17.92 41.09
CA PHE A 270 -26.69 -17.60 41.21
C PHE A 270 -26.89 -16.14 40.78
N PHE A 271 -27.68 -15.95 39.73
CA PHE A 271 -27.97 -14.64 39.18
C PHE A 271 -29.36 -14.14 39.60
N VAL A 272 -29.46 -12.83 39.79
CA VAL A 272 -30.73 -12.09 39.93
C VAL A 272 -30.62 -10.81 39.14
N LEU A 273 -31.55 -10.58 38.22
CA LEU A 273 -31.57 -9.45 37.28
C LEU A 273 -30.24 -9.25 36.52
N GLY A 274 -29.55 -10.34 36.15
CA GLY A 274 -28.26 -10.28 35.46
C GLY A 274 -27.05 -10.12 36.37
N TYR A 275 -27.24 -9.91 37.68
CA TYR A 275 -26.15 -9.75 38.63
C TYR A 275 -25.83 -11.08 39.34
N PRO A 276 -24.56 -11.53 39.34
CA PRO A 276 -24.17 -12.73 40.08
C PRO A 276 -24.12 -12.42 41.58
N LEU A 277 -25.14 -12.83 42.34
CA LEU A 277 -25.23 -12.60 43.79
C LEU A 277 -24.38 -13.57 44.60
N LYS A 278 -24.25 -14.81 44.14
CA LYS A 278 -23.40 -15.83 44.76
C LYS A 278 -22.62 -16.56 43.69
N VAL A 279 -21.29 -16.47 43.74
CA VAL A 279 -20.39 -17.22 42.87
C VAL A 279 -19.99 -18.50 43.59
N TYR A 280 -20.26 -19.65 42.96
CA TYR A 280 -19.90 -20.97 43.47
C TYR A 280 -18.51 -21.40 42.98
N ASP A 281 -18.21 -21.08 41.72
CA ASP A 281 -16.95 -21.42 41.07
C ASP A 281 -16.60 -20.34 40.03
N ARG A 282 -15.30 -20.09 39.85
CA ARG A 282 -14.77 -19.19 38.83
C ARG A 282 -13.38 -19.67 38.40
N SER A 283 -13.11 -19.63 37.09
CA SER A 283 -11.76 -19.83 36.57
C SER A 283 -10.77 -18.88 37.22
N THR A 284 -9.75 -19.44 37.87
CA THR A 284 -8.63 -18.69 38.47
C THR A 284 -7.45 -18.56 37.51
N ASN A 285 -7.36 -19.45 36.51
CA ASN A 285 -6.43 -19.37 35.40
C ASN A 285 -7.26 -19.45 34.11
N PRO A 286 -7.72 -18.32 33.56
CA PRO A 286 -8.52 -18.31 32.34
C PRO A 286 -7.68 -18.82 31.17
N ALA A 287 -8.32 -19.52 30.24
CA ALA A 287 -7.66 -19.87 28.97
C ALA A 287 -7.43 -18.58 28.18
N ARG A 288 -6.31 -18.49 27.47
CA ARG A 288 -5.95 -17.33 26.66
C ARG A 288 -6.01 -17.71 25.19
N GLU A 289 -6.54 -16.81 24.38
CA GLU A 289 -6.68 -16.98 22.94
C GLU A 289 -6.28 -15.65 22.28
N CYS A 290 -5.71 -15.71 21.09
CA CYS A 290 -5.39 -14.54 20.26
C CYS A 290 -5.93 -14.72 18.84
N GLU A 291 -5.77 -13.73 17.98
CA GLU A 291 -6.13 -13.74 16.56
C GLU A 291 -5.51 -14.91 15.78
N HIS A 292 -4.36 -15.43 16.20
CA HIS A 292 -3.72 -16.57 15.52
C HIS A 292 -4.26 -17.95 15.94
N CYS A 293 -4.71 -18.09 17.20
CA CYS A 293 -5.09 -19.40 17.76
C CYS A 293 -6.56 -19.53 18.15
N SER A 294 -7.31 -18.43 18.13
CA SER A 294 -8.74 -18.48 18.39
C SER A 294 -9.48 -19.01 17.15
N PRO A 295 -10.39 -19.99 17.33
CA PRO A 295 -11.30 -20.40 16.28
C PRO A 295 -12.20 -19.25 15.77
N ASN A 296 -12.39 -18.21 16.57
CA ASN A 296 -13.25 -17.08 16.20
C ASN A 296 -12.57 -16.11 15.24
N ALA A 297 -11.24 -16.03 15.27
CA ALA A 297 -10.47 -15.26 14.30
C ALA A 297 -10.35 -15.97 12.92
N THR A 298 -10.45 -17.30 12.91
CA THR A 298 -10.43 -18.14 11.69
C THR A 298 -11.81 -18.46 11.12
N ASN A 299 -12.90 -18.26 11.88
CA ASN A 299 -14.27 -18.44 11.38
C ASN A 299 -14.74 -17.19 10.65
N VAL A 300 -14.46 -17.17 9.35
CA VAL A 300 -14.86 -16.16 8.36
C VAL A 300 -16.36 -16.21 8.04
N GLU A 301 -17.22 -16.49 9.01
CA GLU A 301 -18.65 -16.25 8.80
C GLU A 301 -18.91 -14.76 8.96
N LEU A 302 -19.41 -14.12 7.89
CA LEU A 302 -19.99 -12.79 7.96
C LEU A 302 -20.87 -12.70 9.22
N SER A 303 -20.67 -11.67 10.04
CA SER A 303 -21.55 -11.36 11.14
C SER A 303 -22.98 -11.20 10.62
N ARG A 304 -23.98 -11.32 11.51
CA ARG A 304 -25.39 -11.11 11.10
C ARG A 304 -25.65 -9.71 10.51
N ARG A 305 -24.79 -8.74 10.81
CA ARG A 305 -24.84 -7.38 10.26
C ARG A 305 -24.28 -7.36 8.85
N GLU A 306 -23.07 -7.88 8.66
CA GLU A 306 -22.41 -7.94 7.35
C GLU A 306 -23.20 -8.80 6.35
N ARG A 307 -23.80 -9.91 6.78
CA ARG A 307 -24.73 -10.69 5.93
C ARG A 307 -25.93 -9.90 5.45
N ARG A 308 -26.35 -8.89 6.19
CA ARG A 308 -27.51 -8.06 5.85
C ARG A 308 -27.11 -6.97 4.85
N GLU A 309 -25.92 -6.41 5.01
CA GLU A 309 -25.34 -5.42 4.08
C GLU A 309 -24.97 -6.04 2.72
N VAL A 310 -24.54 -7.31 2.67
CA VAL A 310 -24.26 -8.01 1.40
C VAL A 310 -25.53 -8.35 0.59
N LEU A 311 -26.72 -8.30 1.19
CA LEU A 311 -28.00 -8.65 0.55
C LEU A 311 -28.86 -7.43 0.17
N GLU A 312 -28.38 -6.21 0.45
CA GLU A 312 -29.00 -4.94 0.03
C GLU A 312 -28.27 -4.37 -1.19
#